data_AF-A0A6G2QEM5-F1
#
_entry.id   AF-A0A6G2QEM5-F1
#
_cell.length_a   1.000
_cell.length_b   1.000
_cell.length_c   1.000
_cell.angle_alpha   90.00
_cell.angle_beta   90.00
_cell.angle_gamma   90.00
#
_symmetry.space_group_name_H-M   'P 1'
#
loop_
_entity.id
_entity.type
_entity.pdbx_description
1 polymer ?
#
loop_
_entity_poly.entity_id
_entity_poly.type
_entity_poly.pdbx_seq_one_letter_code
_entity_poly.pdbx_strand_id
1 'polypeptide(L)'
;MSVIRLLVLGAVRQHGRAHGYQVRNDLEYWGAHEWSNAKPGSIYHALKQMAKEGLLHAHEIAPSTAGGPPRTEYEVTEQGTEAYFRLLRESLTSYDQKPDVLSAGLGLMVDLSREEALELLERRLRAIGEWRSAVTEYYTPADGPGQLGHIGEIMDFWVHSADTGAEWTRALMERIKGGAYTFAGEGDPFVGVLADGEENPYATGERHPGDAR
;
A
#
# COMPACT_ATOMS: atom_id res chain seq x y z
N MET A 1 4.78 8.93 5.10
CA MET A 1 3.55 8.12 5.19
C MET A 1 3.92 6.69 5.65
N SER A 2 2.99 5.92 6.23
CA SER A 2 3.26 4.60 6.82
C SER A 2 2.61 3.49 6.00
N VAL A 3 3.43 2.73 5.26
CA VAL A 3 3.02 1.58 4.44
C VAL A 3 2.28 0.53 5.28
N ILE A 4 2.85 0.18 6.43
CA ILE A 4 2.30 -0.87 7.29
C ILE A 4 0.88 -0.53 7.77
N ARG A 5 0.59 0.76 8.03
CA ARG A 5 -0.75 1.18 8.46
C ARG A 5 -1.76 1.06 7.34
N LEU A 6 -1.39 1.47 6.12
CA LEU A 6 -2.24 1.34 4.94
C LEU A 6 -2.58 -0.14 4.68
N LEU A 7 -1.58 -1.02 4.69
CA LEU A 7 -1.77 -2.46 4.46
C LEU A 7 -2.60 -3.12 5.56
N VAL A 8 -2.32 -2.83 6.82
CA VAL A 8 -3.08 -3.41 7.94
C VAL A 8 -4.53 -2.93 7.94
N LEU A 9 -4.79 -1.63 7.73
CA LEU A 9 -6.16 -1.13 7.64
C LEU A 9 -6.90 -1.75 6.44
N GLY A 10 -6.24 -1.87 5.29
CA GLY A 10 -6.80 -2.51 4.09
C GLY A 10 -7.19 -3.97 4.34
N ALA A 11 -6.28 -4.77 4.92
CA ALA A 11 -6.54 -6.17 5.24
C ALA A 11 -7.72 -6.32 6.23
N VAL A 12 -7.71 -5.59 7.35
CA VAL A 12 -8.81 -5.66 8.33
C VAL A 12 -10.13 -5.23 7.71
N ARG A 13 -10.13 -4.19 6.85
CA ARG A 13 -11.33 -3.71 6.18
C ARG A 13 -11.91 -4.76 5.22
N GLN A 14 -11.06 -5.46 4.45
CA GLN A 14 -11.51 -6.49 3.52
C GLN A 14 -12.16 -7.70 4.23
N HIS A 15 -11.68 -8.05 5.42
CA HIS A 15 -12.31 -9.07 6.27
C HIS A 15 -13.55 -8.58 7.02
N GLY A 16 -13.71 -7.27 7.20
CA GLY A 16 -14.67 -6.68 8.15
C GLY A 16 -14.18 -6.80 9.60
N ARG A 17 -13.86 -8.03 10.06
CA ARG A 17 -13.22 -8.31 11.35
C ARG A 17 -12.08 -9.30 11.16
N ALA A 18 -10.90 -9.01 11.69
CA ALA A 18 -9.74 -9.88 11.52
C ALA A 18 -8.89 -10.01 12.78
N HIS A 19 -8.40 -11.23 13.03
CA HIS A 19 -7.31 -11.47 13.97
C HIS A 19 -5.97 -11.04 13.38
N GLY A 20 -5.00 -10.74 14.25
CA GLY A 20 -3.68 -10.32 13.78
C GLY A 20 -2.95 -11.36 12.93
N TYR A 21 -3.24 -12.64 13.13
CA TYR A 21 -2.69 -13.72 12.31
C TYR A 21 -3.26 -13.75 10.89
N GLN A 22 -4.57 -13.49 10.70
CA GLN A 22 -5.18 -13.38 9.37
C GLN A 22 -4.53 -12.24 8.59
N VAL A 23 -4.44 -11.06 9.21
CA VAL A 23 -3.75 -9.89 8.62
C VAL A 23 -2.30 -10.22 8.25
N ARG A 24 -1.57 -10.96 9.10
CA ARG A 24 -0.21 -11.38 8.78
C ARG A 24 -0.17 -12.29 7.55
N ASN A 25 -1.04 -13.30 7.51
CA ASN A 25 -1.10 -14.24 6.39
C ASN A 25 -1.47 -13.53 5.08
N ASP A 26 -2.39 -12.55 5.09
CA ASP A 26 -2.73 -11.77 3.91
C ASP A 26 -1.53 -10.97 3.39
N LEU A 27 -0.80 -10.30 4.30
CA LEU A 27 0.40 -9.54 3.92
C LEU A 27 1.52 -10.45 3.41
N GLU A 28 1.65 -11.66 3.96
CA GLU A 28 2.56 -12.68 3.41
C GLU A 28 2.10 -13.15 2.02
N TYR A 29 0.81 -13.37 1.82
CA TYR A 29 0.21 -13.75 0.54
C TYR A 29 0.40 -12.67 -0.54
N TRP A 30 0.33 -11.40 -0.17
CA TRP A 30 0.64 -10.26 -1.06
C TRP A 30 2.14 -10.11 -1.37
N GLY A 31 2.98 -10.95 -0.77
CA GLY A 31 4.43 -10.81 -0.88
C GLY A 31 4.97 -9.53 -0.25
N ALA A 32 4.26 -8.94 0.72
CA ALA A 32 4.61 -7.62 1.28
C ALA A 32 6.02 -7.57 1.90
N HIS A 33 6.59 -8.72 2.25
CA HIS A 33 7.96 -8.86 2.73
C HIS A 33 9.02 -8.62 1.64
N GLU A 34 8.69 -8.83 0.35
CA GLU A 34 9.61 -8.64 -0.78
C GLU A 34 9.75 -7.17 -1.17
N TRP A 35 8.68 -6.39 -1.03
CA TRP A 35 8.63 -5.02 -1.54
C TRP A 35 8.39 -3.96 -0.46
N SER A 36 8.21 -4.35 0.80
CA SER A 36 8.06 -3.43 1.94
C SER A 36 8.82 -3.92 3.18
N ASN A 37 8.88 -3.06 4.21
CA ASN A 37 9.44 -3.41 5.51
C ASN A 37 8.43 -4.11 6.45
N ALA A 38 7.32 -4.63 5.92
CA ALA A 38 6.28 -5.31 6.70
C ALA A 38 6.78 -6.65 7.24
N LYS A 39 7.24 -6.65 8.50
CA LYS A 39 7.64 -7.84 9.25
C LYS A 39 6.54 -8.23 10.24
N PRO A 40 6.40 -9.51 10.64
CA PRO A 40 5.38 -9.96 11.61
C PRO A 40 5.27 -9.07 12.85
N GLY A 41 6.39 -8.73 13.50
CA GLY A 41 6.40 -7.85 14.67
C GLY A 41 5.82 -6.45 14.41
N SER A 42 6.03 -5.88 13.23
CA SER A 42 5.50 -4.56 12.85
C SER A 42 3.98 -4.59 12.63
N ILE A 43 3.43 -5.71 12.14
CA ILE A 43 1.99 -5.90 11.92
C ILE A 43 1.25 -5.91 13.26
N TYR A 44 1.69 -6.76 14.19
CA TYR A 44 1.09 -6.83 15.52
C TYR A 44 1.24 -5.53 16.31
N HIS A 45 2.37 -4.84 16.17
CA HIS A 45 2.56 -3.52 16.77
C HIS A 45 1.60 -2.49 16.16
N ALA A 46 1.44 -2.48 14.83
CA ALA A 46 0.55 -1.56 14.14
C ALA A 46 -0.91 -1.76 14.54
N LEU A 47 -1.40 -3.01 14.63
CA LEU A 47 -2.75 -3.32 15.10
C LEU A 47 -3.02 -2.75 16.49
N LYS A 48 -2.15 -3.06 17.46
CA LYS A 48 -2.28 -2.56 18.83
C LYS A 48 -2.22 -1.04 18.91
N GLN A 49 -1.32 -0.42 18.14
CA GLN A 49 -1.14 1.02 18.14
C GLN A 49 -2.36 1.72 17.51
N MET A 50 -2.87 1.23 16.39
CA MET A 50 -4.06 1.78 15.73
C MET A 50 -5.33 1.57 16.56
N ALA A 51 -5.42 0.49 17.35
CA ALA A 51 -6.50 0.34 18.32
C ALA A 51 -6.43 1.39 19.44
N LYS A 52 -5.24 1.66 19.99
CA LYS A 52 -5.05 2.75 20.97
C LYS A 52 -5.38 4.13 20.42
N GLU A 53 -5.15 4.34 19.12
CA GLU A 53 -5.44 5.59 18.42
C GLU A 53 -6.91 5.73 18.00
N GLY A 54 -7.75 4.71 18.24
CA GLY A 54 -9.18 4.73 17.87
C GLY A 54 -9.47 4.42 16.40
N LEU A 55 -8.45 4.02 15.61
CA LEU A 55 -8.62 3.64 14.21
C LEU A 55 -9.11 2.20 14.04
N LEU A 56 -8.86 1.36 15.04
CA LEU A 56 -9.37 0.00 15.12
C LEU A 56 -10.14 -0.17 16.43
N HIS A 57 -11.25 -0.89 16.38
CA HIS A 57 -11.89 -1.42 17.58
C HIS A 57 -11.34 -2.82 17.86
N ALA A 58 -10.86 -3.05 19.09
CA ALA A 58 -10.36 -4.35 19.52
C ALA A 58 -11.45 -5.10 20.29
N HIS A 59 -11.95 -6.18 19.70
CA HIS A 59 -12.91 -7.09 20.32
C HIS A 59 -12.14 -8.18 21.07
N GLU A 60 -12.32 -8.25 22.39
CA GLU A 60 -11.83 -9.39 23.17
C GLU A 60 -12.79 -10.57 22.96
N ILE A 61 -12.31 -11.64 22.32
CA ILE A 61 -13.11 -12.85 22.11
C ILE A 61 -12.76 -13.86 23.19
N ALA A 62 -13.81 -14.43 23.79
CA ALA A 62 -13.67 -15.51 24.74
C ALA A 62 -12.85 -16.68 24.14
N PRO A 63 -12.10 -17.43 24.96
CA PRO A 63 -11.41 -18.64 24.52
C PRO A 63 -12.31 -19.52 23.65
N SER A 64 -11.78 -20.02 22.53
CA SER A 64 -12.58 -20.92 21.69
C SER A 64 -13.04 -22.14 22.49
N THR A 65 -14.21 -22.68 22.17
CA THR A 65 -14.73 -23.91 22.77
C THR A 65 -13.82 -25.13 22.56
N ALA A 66 -12.88 -25.03 21.61
CA ALA A 66 -11.88 -26.07 21.31
C ALA A 66 -10.59 -25.93 22.14
N GLY A 67 -10.49 -24.95 23.06
CA GLY A 67 -9.31 -24.72 23.89
C GLY A 67 -8.21 -23.96 23.13
N GLY A 68 -8.17 -22.66 23.34
CA GLY A 68 -7.11 -21.77 22.86
C GLY A 68 -7.14 -20.45 23.65
N PRO A 69 -6.05 -19.67 23.66
CA PRO A 69 -6.06 -18.36 24.32
C PRO A 69 -7.16 -17.46 23.71
N PRO A 70 -7.71 -16.52 24.50
CA PRO A 70 -8.55 -15.45 23.97
C PRO A 70 -7.80 -14.79 22.81
N ARG A 71 -8.49 -14.56 21.69
CA ARG A 71 -7.91 -13.87 20.54
C ARG A 71 -8.55 -12.49 20.43
N THR A 72 -7.74 -11.50 20.09
CA THR A 72 -8.24 -10.17 19.77
C THR A 72 -8.64 -10.13 18.29
N GLU A 73 -9.87 -9.73 17.99
CA GLU A 73 -10.24 -9.30 16.63
C GLU A 73 -10.18 -7.79 16.54
N TYR A 74 -9.79 -7.30 15.38
CA TYR A 74 -9.79 -5.89 15.05
C TYR A 74 -10.85 -5.62 14.00
N GLU A 75 -11.58 -4.52 14.16
CA GLU A 75 -12.54 -3.99 13.21
C GLU A 75 -12.16 -2.54 12.89
N VAL A 76 -12.25 -2.14 11.63
CA VAL A 76 -11.95 -0.74 11.26
C VAL A 76 -13.06 0.18 11.74
N THR A 77 -12.71 1.26 12.42
CA THR A 77 -13.68 2.28 12.85
C THR A 77 -13.98 3.26 11.71
N GLU A 78 -14.94 4.16 11.88
CA GLU A 78 -15.17 5.26 10.93
C GLU A 78 -13.90 6.12 10.75
N GLN A 79 -13.26 6.51 11.85
CA GLN A 79 -11.98 7.22 11.83
C GLN A 79 -10.86 6.41 11.15
N GLY A 80 -10.84 5.09 11.36
CA GLY A 80 -9.92 4.18 10.68
C GLY A 80 -10.15 4.14 9.17
N THR A 81 -11.41 4.17 8.73
CA THR A 81 -11.80 4.20 7.32
C THR A 81 -11.37 5.51 6.66
N GLU A 82 -11.57 6.65 7.32
CA GLU A 82 -11.06 7.94 6.85
C GLU A 82 -9.54 7.94 6.72
N ALA A 83 -8.84 7.43 7.75
CA ALA A 83 -7.40 7.32 7.76
C ALA A 83 -6.89 6.40 6.63
N TYR A 84 -7.56 5.28 6.38
CA TYR A 84 -7.26 4.35 5.30
C TYR A 84 -7.32 5.04 3.94
N PHE A 85 -8.46 5.66 3.59
CA PHE A 85 -8.61 6.32 2.30
C PHE A 85 -7.69 7.53 2.14
N ARG A 86 -7.38 8.25 3.23
CA ARG A 86 -6.37 9.31 3.19
C ARG A 86 -4.99 8.76 2.83
N LEU A 87 -4.55 7.69 3.50
CA LEU A 87 -3.26 7.04 3.21
C LEU A 87 -3.21 6.47 1.78
N LEU A 88 -4.31 5.91 1.29
CA LEU A 88 -4.43 5.39 -0.07
C LEU A 88 -4.33 6.51 -1.13
N ARG A 89 -4.99 7.65 -0.92
CA ARG A 89 -4.86 8.80 -1.82
C ARG A 89 -3.44 9.38 -1.81
N GLU A 90 -2.84 9.48 -0.64
CA GLU A 90 -1.46 9.96 -0.48
C GLU A 90 -0.46 9.03 -1.21
N SER A 91 -0.68 7.70 -1.22
CA SER A 91 0.23 6.74 -1.86
C SER A 91 0.23 6.81 -3.38
N LEU A 92 -0.90 7.16 -3.98
CA LEU A 92 -1.05 7.24 -5.44
C LEU A 92 -0.58 8.58 -6.03
N THR A 93 -0.48 9.64 -5.23
CA THR A 93 -0.26 11.02 -5.74
C THR A 93 1.18 11.51 -5.68
N SER A 94 1.99 11.13 -4.70
CA SER A 94 3.31 11.76 -4.49
C SER A 94 4.40 11.09 -5.33
N TYR A 95 5.04 11.88 -6.20
CA TYR A 95 6.00 11.40 -7.22
C TYR A 95 7.28 10.78 -6.61
N ASP A 96 7.70 11.29 -5.45
CA ASP A 96 8.92 10.95 -4.70
C ASP A 96 8.69 9.88 -3.62
N GLN A 97 7.51 9.26 -3.59
CA GLN A 97 7.26 8.15 -2.67
C GLN A 97 8.30 7.05 -2.87
N LYS A 98 8.72 6.47 -1.75
CA LYS A 98 9.48 5.22 -1.77
C LYS A 98 8.69 4.16 -2.55
N PRO A 99 9.36 3.26 -3.29
CA PRO A 99 8.68 2.23 -4.09
C PRO A 99 7.67 1.40 -3.30
N ASP A 100 7.92 1.15 -2.01
CA ASP A 100 7.03 0.40 -1.12
C ASP A 100 5.68 1.09 -0.90
N VAL A 101 5.66 2.42 -0.85
CA VAL A 101 4.43 3.21 -0.68
C VAL A 101 3.55 3.15 -1.92
N LEU A 102 4.11 3.39 -3.11
CA LEU A 102 3.35 3.29 -4.35
C LEU A 102 2.81 1.86 -4.53
N SER A 103 3.63 0.84 -4.25
CA SER A 103 3.22 -0.58 -4.32
C SER A 103 2.03 -0.88 -3.43
N ALA A 104 2.03 -0.39 -2.18
CA ALA A 104 0.88 -0.52 -1.28
C ALA A 104 -0.37 0.19 -1.81
N GLY A 105 -0.22 1.39 -2.41
CA GLY A 105 -1.32 2.09 -3.06
C GLY A 105 -1.93 1.32 -4.21
N LEU A 106 -1.10 0.71 -5.06
CA LEU A 106 -1.55 -0.07 -6.21
C LEU A 106 -2.30 -1.33 -5.80
N GLY A 107 -1.85 -2.01 -4.75
CA GLY A 107 -2.54 -3.20 -4.21
C GLY A 107 -3.94 -2.92 -3.68
N LEU A 108 -4.25 -1.64 -3.41
CA LEU A 108 -5.49 -1.21 -2.76
C LEU A 108 -6.29 -0.19 -3.61
N MET A 109 -5.82 0.16 -4.81
CA MET A 109 -6.42 1.24 -5.62
C MET A 109 -7.87 0.96 -6.04
N VAL A 110 -8.26 -0.31 -6.09
CA VAL A 110 -9.61 -0.74 -6.49
C VAL A 110 -10.68 -0.44 -5.43
N ASP A 111 -10.26 -0.08 -4.22
CA ASP A 111 -11.17 0.41 -3.18
C ASP A 111 -11.67 1.84 -3.45
N LEU A 112 -11.01 2.57 -4.36
CA LEU A 112 -11.47 3.87 -4.85
C LEU A 112 -12.46 3.68 -6.00
N SER A 113 -13.16 4.76 -6.36
CA SER A 113 -13.83 4.79 -7.67
C SER A 113 -12.79 4.84 -8.80
N ARG A 114 -13.16 4.35 -9.99
CA ARG A 114 -12.28 4.42 -11.17
C ARG A 114 -11.88 5.86 -11.50
N GLU A 115 -12.85 6.77 -11.44
CA GLU A 115 -12.65 8.19 -11.70
C GLU A 115 -11.63 8.79 -10.73
N GLU A 116 -11.82 8.56 -9.43
CA GLU A 116 -10.90 9.06 -8.40
C GLU A 116 -9.48 8.48 -8.55
N ALA A 117 -9.36 7.18 -8.84
CA ALA A 117 -8.05 6.56 -9.09
C ALA A 117 -7.33 7.22 -10.29
N LEU A 118 -8.04 7.48 -11.39
CA LEU A 118 -7.50 8.17 -12.56
C LEU A 118 -7.08 9.61 -12.22
N GLU A 119 -7.90 10.36 -11.49
CA GLU A 119 -7.57 11.73 -11.05
C GLU A 119 -6.30 11.79 -10.19
N LEU A 120 -6.11 10.83 -9.28
CA LEU A 120 -4.91 10.75 -8.45
C LEU A 120 -3.66 10.42 -9.28
N LEU A 121 -3.77 9.53 -10.25
CA LEU A 121 -2.67 9.20 -11.17
C LEU A 121 -2.35 10.36 -12.12
N GLU A 122 -3.34 11.15 -12.54
CA GLU A 122 -3.12 12.40 -13.27
C GLU A 122 -2.38 13.44 -12.42
N ARG A 123 -2.74 13.58 -11.14
CA ARG A 123 -2.00 14.43 -10.19
C ARG A 123 -0.55 13.96 -10.05
N ARG A 124 -0.32 12.65 -9.98
CA ARG A 124 1.03 12.08 -9.98
C ARG A 124 1.81 12.46 -11.24
N LEU A 125 1.20 12.33 -12.42
CA LEU A 125 1.84 12.72 -13.69
C LEU A 125 2.23 14.21 -13.72
N ARG A 126 1.35 15.09 -13.23
CA ARG A 126 1.66 16.53 -13.12
C ARG A 126 2.86 16.75 -12.20
N ALA A 127 2.87 16.13 -11.02
CA ALA A 127 3.97 16.27 -10.07
C ALA A 127 5.31 15.73 -10.62
N ILE A 128 5.30 14.61 -11.35
CA ILE A 128 6.48 14.09 -12.05
C ILE A 128 6.98 15.11 -13.09
N GLY A 129 6.08 15.68 -13.89
CA GLY A 129 6.41 16.66 -14.91
C GLY A 129 6.97 17.97 -14.34
N GLU A 130 6.38 18.48 -13.27
CA GLU A 130 6.85 19.67 -12.54
C GLU A 130 8.26 19.44 -11.97
N TRP A 131 8.48 18.31 -11.28
CA TRP A 131 9.79 17.98 -10.74
C TRP A 131 10.84 17.80 -11.84
N ARG A 132 10.51 17.06 -12.90
CA ARG A 132 11.41 16.86 -14.04
C ARG A 132 11.82 18.19 -14.66
N SER A 133 10.86 19.10 -14.87
CA SER A 133 11.11 20.43 -15.43
C SER A 133 12.07 21.23 -14.55
N ALA A 134 11.83 21.24 -13.23
CA ALA A 134 12.71 21.89 -12.27
C ALA A 134 14.13 21.32 -12.30
N VAL A 135 14.30 20.00 -12.38
CA VAL A 135 15.64 19.37 -12.50
C VAL A 135 16.34 19.84 -13.79
N THR A 136 15.63 19.86 -14.92
CA THR A 136 16.24 20.26 -16.20
C THR A 136 16.55 21.76 -16.30
N GLU A 137 15.76 22.62 -15.66
CA GLU A 137 15.96 24.08 -15.70
C GLU A 137 17.09 24.55 -14.77
N TYR A 138 17.20 23.96 -13.57
CA TYR A 138 18.15 24.42 -12.56
C TYR A 138 19.51 23.69 -12.62
N TYR A 139 19.53 22.43 -13.04
CA TYR A 139 20.70 21.55 -12.79
C TYR A 139 21.33 20.95 -14.04
N THR A 140 20.71 21.05 -15.22
CA THR A 140 21.28 20.47 -16.45
C THR A 140 21.97 21.57 -17.27
N PRO A 141 23.32 21.51 -17.44
CA PRO A 141 24.02 22.45 -18.31
C PRO A 141 23.49 22.40 -19.74
N ALA A 142 23.62 23.50 -20.50
CA ALA A 142 23.12 23.60 -21.87
C ALA A 142 23.66 22.50 -22.81
N ASP A 143 24.88 22.01 -22.55
CA ASP A 143 25.53 20.94 -23.33
C ASP A 143 25.39 19.54 -22.68
N GLY A 144 24.53 19.40 -21.66
CA GLY A 144 24.20 18.15 -20.99
C GLY A 144 24.95 17.85 -19.69
N PRO A 145 24.53 16.79 -18.97
CA PRO A 145 25.02 16.47 -17.61
C PRO A 145 26.51 16.09 -17.54
N GLY A 146 27.09 15.59 -18.64
CA GLY A 146 28.49 15.11 -18.66
C GLY A 146 29.56 16.17 -18.32
N GLN A 147 29.22 17.46 -18.38
CA GLN A 147 30.11 18.54 -17.95
C GLN A 147 30.35 18.58 -16.44
N LEU A 148 29.44 18.00 -15.64
CA LEU A 148 29.59 17.88 -14.20
C LEU A 148 30.38 16.61 -13.81
N GLY A 149 30.94 15.89 -14.79
CA GLY A 149 31.59 14.59 -14.58
C GLY A 149 30.61 13.58 -13.98
N HIS A 150 31.11 12.71 -13.09
CA HIS A 150 30.29 11.68 -12.43
C HIS A 150 29.12 12.23 -11.60
N ILE A 151 29.11 13.53 -11.25
CA ILE A 151 27.97 14.16 -10.58
C ILE A 151 26.80 14.37 -11.54
N GLY A 152 27.07 14.53 -12.84
CA GLY A 152 26.05 14.61 -13.88
C GLY A 152 25.18 13.35 -13.99
N GLU A 153 25.76 12.17 -13.68
CA GLU A 153 25.04 10.89 -13.66
C GLU A 153 23.87 10.89 -12.67
N ILE A 154 23.94 11.68 -11.58
CA ILE A 154 22.83 11.81 -10.63
C ILE A 154 21.63 12.47 -11.30
N MET A 155 21.87 13.53 -12.08
CA MET A 155 20.82 14.26 -12.80
C MET A 155 20.25 13.39 -13.93
N ASP A 156 21.13 12.69 -14.65
CA ASP A 156 20.71 11.76 -15.71
C ASP A 156 19.82 10.64 -15.13
N PHE A 157 20.22 10.03 -14.01
CA PHE A 157 19.42 9.04 -13.29
C PHE A 157 18.05 9.59 -12.86
N TRP A 158 17.99 10.82 -12.37
CA TRP A 158 16.76 11.49 -11.95
C TRP A 158 15.81 11.72 -13.12
N VAL A 159 16.29 12.29 -14.23
CA VAL A 159 15.48 12.53 -15.43
C VAL A 159 14.94 11.21 -16.00
N HIS A 160 15.80 10.19 -16.13
CA HIS A 160 15.38 8.86 -16.60
C HIS A 160 14.35 8.21 -15.67
N SER A 161 14.51 8.35 -14.36
CA SER A 161 13.55 7.83 -13.37
C SER A 161 12.19 8.51 -13.48
N ALA A 162 12.15 9.84 -13.68
CA ALA A 162 10.90 10.55 -13.93
C ALA A 162 10.25 10.14 -15.25
N ASP A 163 11.01 10.05 -16.33
CA ASP A 163 10.49 9.71 -17.65
C ASP A 163 9.89 8.30 -17.66
N THR A 164 10.60 7.33 -17.09
CA THR A 164 10.11 5.95 -16.92
C THR A 164 8.88 5.90 -15.99
N GLY A 165 8.91 6.63 -14.87
CA GLY A 165 7.77 6.69 -13.95
C GLY A 165 6.53 7.30 -14.60
N ALA A 166 6.69 8.33 -15.43
CA ALA A 166 5.60 8.95 -16.16
C ALA A 166 5.04 8.02 -17.25
N GLU A 167 5.92 7.36 -18.03
CA GLU A 167 5.51 6.37 -19.03
C GLU A 167 4.69 5.25 -18.41
N TRP A 168 5.20 4.63 -17.35
CA TRP A 168 4.50 3.56 -16.64
C TRP A 168 3.15 4.03 -16.08
N THR A 169 3.08 5.24 -15.51
CA THR A 169 1.84 5.79 -14.94
C THR A 169 0.80 6.01 -16.05
N ARG A 170 1.18 6.55 -17.21
CA ARG A 170 0.28 6.67 -18.37
C ARG A 170 -0.22 5.32 -18.84
N ALA A 171 0.67 4.33 -18.97
CA ALA A 171 0.29 2.98 -19.38
C ALA A 171 -0.68 2.31 -18.39
N LEU A 172 -0.51 2.53 -17.08
CA LEU A 172 -1.45 2.07 -16.06
C LEU A 172 -2.82 2.74 -16.25
N MET A 173 -2.87 4.05 -16.43
CA MET A 173 -4.12 4.77 -16.66
C MET A 173 -4.85 4.26 -17.89
N GLU A 174 -4.15 3.95 -18.99
CA GLU A 174 -4.77 3.39 -20.18
C GLU A 174 -5.35 1.98 -19.93
N ARG A 175 -4.67 1.13 -19.15
CA ARG A 175 -5.24 -0.16 -18.71
C ARG A 175 -6.48 0.04 -17.84
N ILE A 176 -6.47 1.01 -16.92
CA ILE A 176 -7.62 1.35 -16.09
C ILE A 176 -8.79 1.82 -16.97
N LYS A 177 -8.58 2.74 -17.90
CA LYS A 177 -9.63 3.19 -18.84
C LYS A 177 -10.15 2.05 -19.72
N GLY A 178 -9.27 1.12 -20.11
CA GLY A 178 -9.61 -0.08 -20.87
C GLY A 178 -10.33 -1.18 -20.10
N GLY A 179 -10.63 -0.98 -18.81
CA GLY A 179 -11.41 -1.94 -18.02
C GLY A 179 -10.61 -3.11 -17.45
N ALA A 180 -9.29 -2.97 -17.27
CA ALA A 180 -8.44 -4.05 -16.73
C ALA A 180 -8.78 -4.47 -15.28
N TYR A 181 -9.48 -3.62 -14.53
CA TYR A 181 -9.84 -3.85 -13.12
C TYR A 181 -11.27 -3.38 -12.85
N THR A 182 -11.94 -4.01 -11.89
CA THR A 182 -13.23 -3.61 -11.32
C THR A 182 -12.98 -2.73 -10.11
N PHE A 183 -13.49 -1.49 -10.12
CA PHE A 183 -13.35 -0.54 -9.02
C PHE A 183 -14.60 -0.51 -8.13
N ALA A 184 -14.49 0.16 -6.98
CA ALA A 184 -15.61 0.36 -6.08
C ALA A 184 -16.80 1.01 -6.82
N GLY A 185 -17.98 0.40 -6.68
CA GLY A 185 -19.22 0.84 -7.33
C GLY A 185 -19.49 0.23 -8.71
N GLU A 186 -18.57 -0.58 -9.25
CA GLU A 186 -18.71 -1.21 -10.58
C GLU A 186 -19.02 -2.72 -10.52
N GLY A 187 -19.17 -3.27 -9.33
CA GLY A 187 -19.32 -4.70 -9.06
C GLY A 187 -18.46 -5.12 -7.88
N ASP A 188 -18.01 -6.37 -7.88
CA ASP A 188 -17.11 -6.91 -6.86
C ASP A 188 -15.65 -6.72 -7.30
N PRO A 189 -14.86 -5.85 -6.63
CA PRO A 189 -13.43 -5.74 -6.87
C PRO A 189 -12.70 -7.03 -6.49
N PHE A 190 -11.49 -7.20 -7.00
CA PHE A 190 -10.61 -8.29 -6.55
C PHE A 190 -10.35 -8.16 -5.04
N VAL A 191 -10.67 -9.22 -4.30
CA VAL A 191 -10.38 -9.35 -2.87
C VAL A 191 -9.10 -10.16 -2.73
N GLY A 192 -8.06 -9.55 -2.17
CA GLY A 192 -6.74 -10.17 -2.06
C GLY A 192 -6.52 -10.93 -0.77
N VAL A 193 -7.50 -11.03 0.13
CA VAL A 193 -7.34 -11.72 1.42
C VAL A 193 -7.68 -13.22 1.32
N LEU A 194 -7.04 -14.02 2.17
CA LEU A 194 -7.28 -15.46 2.25
C LEU A 194 -8.61 -15.73 2.96
N ALA A 195 -9.38 -16.70 2.47
CA ALA A 195 -10.61 -17.12 3.14
C ALA A 195 -10.32 -17.85 4.46
N ASP A 196 -11.33 -17.93 5.34
CA ASP A 196 -11.19 -18.67 6.60
C ASP A 196 -10.83 -20.13 6.36
N GLY A 197 -9.68 -20.54 6.89
CA GLY A 197 -9.16 -21.90 6.77
C GLY A 197 -8.34 -22.17 5.49
N GLU A 198 -8.15 -21.17 4.62
CA GLU A 198 -7.28 -21.29 3.46
C GLU A 198 -5.79 -21.22 3.87
N GLU A 199 -5.01 -22.19 3.38
CA GLU A 199 -3.57 -22.20 3.63
C GLU A 199 -2.86 -21.20 2.72
N ASN A 200 -2.06 -20.31 3.31
CA ASN A 200 -1.21 -19.39 2.55
C ASN A 200 -0.09 -20.19 1.84
N PRO A 201 -0.04 -20.24 0.50
CA PRO A 201 0.99 -20.97 -0.24
C PRO A 201 2.39 -20.38 -0.08
N TYR A 202 2.50 -19.14 0.42
CA TYR A 202 3.74 -18.41 0.66
C TYR A 202 4.07 -18.28 2.16
N ALA A 203 3.36 -19.01 3.03
CA ALA A 203 3.65 -19.00 4.46
C ALA A 203 5.10 -19.44 4.71
N THR A 204 5.81 -18.69 5.56
CA THR A 204 7.18 -19.04 5.95
C THR A 204 7.25 -20.25 6.90
N GLY A 205 6.11 -20.68 7.45
CA GLY A 205 6.03 -21.74 8.46
C GLY A 205 6.53 -21.33 9.85
N GLU A 206 7.12 -20.15 9.99
CA GLU A 206 7.63 -19.64 11.26
C GLU A 206 6.50 -19.03 12.10
N ARG A 207 6.30 -19.58 13.31
CA ARG A 207 5.39 -19.00 14.30
C ARG A 207 6.01 -17.76 14.94
N HIS A 208 5.25 -16.66 14.94
CA HIS A 208 5.60 -15.45 15.67
C HIS A 208 4.89 -15.42 17.04
N PRO A 209 5.50 -14.90 18.12
CA PRO A 209 4.83 -14.80 19.44
C PRO A 209 3.51 -14.01 19.43
N GLY A 210 3.29 -13.20 18.39
CA GLY A 210 2.04 -12.47 18.16
C GLY A 210 0.89 -13.33 17.63
N ASP A 211 1.17 -14.51 17.05
CA ASP A 211 0.15 -15.39 16.46
C ASP A 211 -0.77 -15.99 17.54
N ALA A 212 -0.32 -16.02 18.80
CA ALA A 212 -1.05 -16.55 19.95
C ALA A 212 -1.81 -15.48 20.75
N ARG A 213 -1.84 -14.22 20.28
CA ARG A 213 -2.38 -13.05 20.99
C ARG A 213 -3.58 -12.43 20.27
#